data_AF-A0A381W893-F1
#
_entry.id   AF-A0A381W893-F1
#
_cell.length_a   1.000
_cell.length_b   1.000
_cell.length_c   1.000
_cell.angle_alpha   90.00
_cell.angle_beta   90.00
_cell.angle_gamma   90.00
#
_symmetry.space_group_name_H-M   'P 1'
#
loop_
_entity.id
_entity.type
_entity.pdbx_description
1 polymer ?
#
loop_
_entity_poly.entity_id
_entity_poly.type
_entity_poly.pdbx_seq_one_letter_code
_entity_poly.pdbx_strand_id
1 'polypeptide(L)'
;MELLQSHIVPYVGWRPYLTFNVVVVTHEFSTTQYLYRLPKLKLRYDKIWELYKKGWTPTKIHRYLEENGYKVSKYPSSTNNTIKSRIKKEKVLNQPVKVDTFVDFGLEMIHI
;
A
#
# COMPACT_ATOMS: atom_id res chain seq x y z
N MET A 1 22.21 -48.40 5.68
CA MET A 1 21.56 -47.55 4.66
C MET A 1 20.07 -47.72 4.82
N GLU A 2 19.41 -46.78 5.50
CA GLU A 2 17.98 -46.84 5.78
C GLU A 2 17.19 -46.48 4.51
N LEU A 3 16.30 -47.39 4.12
CA LEU A 3 15.36 -47.22 3.02
C LEU A 3 14.22 -46.33 3.52
N LEU A 4 14.13 -45.09 3.02
CA LEU A 4 12.93 -44.26 3.11
C LEU A 4 11.80 -44.93 2.30
N GLN A 5 11.06 -45.85 2.93
CA GLN A 5 9.80 -46.35 2.39
C GLN A 5 8.78 -45.22 2.45
N SER A 6 8.56 -44.56 1.32
CA SER A 6 7.32 -43.82 1.09
C SER A 6 6.18 -44.84 1.09
N HIS A 7 5.38 -44.85 2.16
CA HIS A 7 4.13 -45.59 2.19
C HIS A 7 3.18 -45.01 1.13
N ILE A 8 3.20 -45.60 -0.05
CA ILE A 8 2.18 -45.40 -1.08
C ILE A 8 0.90 -46.06 -0.55
N VAL A 9 -0.02 -45.26 -0.04
CA VAL A 9 -1.38 -45.71 0.29
C VAL A 9 -2.07 -46.08 -1.04
N PRO A 10 -2.69 -47.27 -1.17
CA PRO A 10 -3.27 -47.73 -2.43
C PRO A 10 -4.50 -46.87 -2.80
N TYR A 11 -4.39 -46.11 -3.89
CA TYR A 11 -5.44 -45.21 -4.39
C TYR A 11 -6.57 -46.00 -5.06
N VAL A 12 -7.70 -46.16 -4.35
CA VAL A 12 -9.01 -46.48 -4.95
C VAL A 12 -9.68 -45.15 -5.31
N GLY A 13 -9.38 -44.54 -6.46
CA GLY A 13 -10.12 -43.36 -6.99
C GLY A 13 -10.01 -42.01 -6.24
N TRP A 14 -9.54 -41.99 -4.99
CA TRP A 14 -9.50 -40.79 -4.15
C TRP A 14 -8.12 -40.15 -4.10
N ARG A 15 -8.00 -38.85 -4.43
CA ARG A 15 -6.75 -38.09 -4.27
C ARG A 15 -6.83 -37.07 -3.13
N PRO A 16 -5.87 -37.07 -2.17
CA PRO A 16 -5.75 -36.06 -1.14
C PRO A 16 -5.19 -34.76 -1.71
N TYR A 17 -5.74 -33.64 -1.26
CA TYR A 17 -5.25 -32.29 -1.53
C TYR A 17 -5.02 -31.57 -0.20
N LEU A 18 -3.88 -30.89 -0.10
CA LEU A 18 -3.58 -29.99 0.99
C LEU A 18 -4.14 -28.61 0.64
N THR A 19 -5.12 -28.14 1.42
CA THR A 19 -5.70 -26.81 1.27
C THR A 19 -5.24 -25.94 2.44
N PHE A 20 -4.93 -24.66 2.17
CA PHE A 20 -4.56 -23.71 3.22
C PHE A 20 -5.28 -22.38 3.01
N ASN A 21 -5.71 -21.78 4.11
CA ASN A 21 -6.31 -20.44 4.12
C ASN A 21 -5.29 -19.42 4.63
N VAL A 22 -5.00 -18.42 3.80
CA VAL A 22 -4.10 -17.32 4.14
C VAL A 22 -4.85 -16.01 3.97
N VAL A 23 -4.95 -15.25 5.06
CA VAL A 23 -5.52 -13.90 5.05
C VAL A 23 -4.37 -12.91 4.97
N VAL A 24 -4.28 -12.22 3.84
CA VAL A 24 -3.26 -11.20 3.61
C VAL A 24 -3.91 -9.82 3.75
N VAL A 25 -3.54 -9.06 4.77
CA VAL A 25 -4.03 -7.69 4.98
C VAL A 25 -2.96 -6.71 4.55
N THR A 26 -3.14 -6.08 3.39
CA THR A 26 -2.21 -5.07 2.88
C THR A 26 -2.95 -3.84 2.39
N HIS A 27 -2.30 -2.69 2.54
CA HIS A 27 -2.75 -1.43 1.95
C HIS A 27 -2.50 -1.38 0.43
N GLU A 28 -1.70 -2.30 -0.12
CA GLU A 28 -1.32 -2.38 -1.53
C GLU A 28 -2.48 -2.88 -2.41
N PHE A 29 -3.36 -3.74 -1.87
CA PHE A 29 -4.57 -4.18 -2.56
C PHE A 29 -5.69 -3.12 -2.56
N SER A 30 -5.45 -1.94 -2.00
CA SER A 30 -6.43 -0.87 -1.99
C SER A 30 -6.54 -0.20 -3.36
N THR A 31 -7.74 -0.25 -3.97
CA THR A 31 -8.08 0.48 -5.21
C THR A 31 -8.16 2.01 -5.01
N THR A 32 -7.76 2.53 -3.85
CA THR A 32 -7.99 3.92 -3.48
C THR A 32 -7.21 4.92 -4.34
N GLN A 33 -7.78 6.14 -4.42
CA GLN A 33 -7.24 7.33 -5.11
C GLN A 33 -5.82 7.76 -4.68
N TYR A 34 -5.19 7.05 -3.74
CA TYR A 34 -3.81 7.29 -3.33
C TYR A 34 -2.80 6.83 -4.38
N LEU A 35 -3.14 5.82 -5.18
CA LEU A 35 -2.33 5.33 -6.31
C LEU A 35 -2.51 6.17 -7.58
N TYR A 36 -3.71 6.74 -7.78
CA TYR A 36 -3.98 7.60 -8.94
C TYR A 36 -3.30 8.97 -8.80
N ARG A 37 -2.22 9.16 -9.56
CA ARG A 37 -1.47 10.43 -9.64
C ARG A 37 -1.92 11.23 -10.87
N LEU A 38 -2.73 12.27 -10.70
CA LEU A 38 -3.04 13.23 -11.78
C LEU A 38 -1.75 13.96 -12.21
N PRO A 39 -1.26 13.82 -13.46
CA PRO A 39 0.05 14.33 -13.86
C PRO A 39 0.19 15.85 -13.77
N LYS A 40 -0.88 16.60 -14.10
CA LYS A 40 -0.86 18.06 -14.24
C LYS A 40 -0.62 18.81 -12.92
N LEU A 41 -0.89 18.18 -11.79
CA LEU A 41 -0.72 18.80 -10.47
C LEU A 41 0.60 18.41 -9.78
N LYS A 42 1.40 17.51 -10.39
CA LYS A 42 2.63 16.97 -9.80
C LYS A 42 3.64 18.07 -9.45
N LEU A 43 3.96 18.97 -10.38
CA LEU A 43 5.05 19.95 -10.19
C LEU A 43 4.85 20.83 -8.96
N ARG A 44 3.65 21.39 -8.78
CA ARG A 44 3.32 22.23 -7.62
C ARG A 44 3.33 21.42 -6.32
N TYR A 45 2.75 20.22 -6.33
CA TYR A 45 2.68 19.38 -5.13
C TYR A 45 4.05 18.84 -4.72
N ASP A 46 4.88 18.46 -5.68
CA ASP A 46 6.25 18.01 -5.43
C ASP A 46 7.09 19.15 -4.87
N LYS A 47 6.93 20.39 -5.39
CA LYS A 47 7.61 21.57 -4.84
C LYS A 47 7.17 21.91 -3.43
N ILE A 48 5.85 21.87 -3.14
CA ILE A 48 5.31 22.04 -1.78
C ILE A 48 5.97 21.02 -0.84
N TRP A 49 6.06 19.76 -1.27
CA TRP A 49 6.62 18.70 -0.45
C TRP A 49 8.13 18.86 -0.22
N GLU A 50 8.89 19.26 -1.24
CA GLU A 50 10.31 19.59 -1.13
C GLU A 50 10.56 20.68 -0.08
N LEU A 51 9.81 21.79 -0.16
CA LEU A 51 9.96 22.91 0.78
C LEU A 51 9.50 22.55 2.19
N TYR A 52 8.45 21.74 2.32
CA TYR A 52 8.01 21.23 3.61
C TYR A 52 9.09 20.34 4.26
N LYS A 53 9.73 19.44 3.50
CA LYS A 53 10.86 18.64 4.00
C LYS A 53 12.07 19.48 4.41
N LYS A 54 12.24 20.67 3.83
CA LYS A 54 13.25 21.68 4.24
C LYS A 54 12.87 22.44 5.52
N GLY A 55 11.74 22.11 6.17
CA GLY A 55 11.29 22.74 7.42
C GLY A 55 10.57 24.06 7.24
N TRP A 56 10.10 24.40 6.03
CA TRP A 56 9.40 25.66 5.81
C TRP A 56 7.97 25.61 6.34
N THR A 57 7.51 26.71 6.93
CA THR A 57 6.12 26.83 7.38
C THR A 57 5.17 26.90 6.18
N PRO A 58 3.92 26.37 6.29
CA PRO A 58 2.97 26.38 5.18
C PRO A 58 2.70 27.78 4.60
N THR A 59 2.70 28.81 5.45
CA THR A 59 2.55 30.22 5.03
C THR A 59 3.74 30.68 4.20
N LYS A 60 4.97 30.35 4.61
CA LYS A 60 6.20 30.67 3.86
C LYS A 60 6.23 29.96 2.51
N ILE A 61 5.81 28.70 2.47
CA ILE A 61 5.69 27.92 1.22
C ILE A 61 4.65 28.55 0.30
N HIS A 62 3.50 28.96 0.84
CA HIS A 62 2.46 29.61 0.05
C HIS A 62 2.95 30.88 -0.64
N ARG A 63 3.62 31.76 0.13
CA ARG A 63 4.17 33.01 -0.38
C ARG A 63 5.20 32.76 -1.49
N TYR A 64 6.10 31.78 -1.29
CA TYR A 64 7.07 31.39 -2.31
C TYR A 64 6.39 30.95 -3.61
N LEU A 65 5.31 30.17 -3.53
CA LEU A 65 4.61 29.71 -4.72
C LEU A 65 3.94 30.87 -5.48
N GLU A 66 3.36 31.83 -4.77
CA GLU A 66 2.79 33.05 -5.36
C GLU A 66 3.87 33.88 -6.08
N GLU A 67 5.00 34.14 -5.39
CA GLU A 67 6.13 34.91 -5.91
C GLU A 67 6.79 34.24 -7.15
N ASN A 68 6.75 32.91 -7.24
CA ASN A 68 7.34 32.15 -8.34
C ASN A 68 6.32 31.79 -9.45
N GLY A 69 5.14 32.41 -9.47
CA GLY A 69 4.16 32.26 -10.55
C GLY A 69 3.42 30.92 -10.58
N TYR A 70 3.45 30.14 -9.50
CA TYR A 70 2.65 28.92 -9.43
C TYR A 70 1.17 29.27 -9.29
N LYS A 71 0.31 28.55 -10.01
CA LYS A 71 -1.14 28.66 -9.83
C LYS A 71 -1.53 28.13 -8.44
N VAL A 72 -1.71 29.02 -7.48
CA VAL A 72 -2.20 28.71 -6.12
C VAL A 72 -3.55 29.38 -5.87
N SER A 73 -4.29 28.88 -4.90
CA SER A 73 -5.49 29.55 -4.40
C SER A 73 -5.11 30.79 -3.59
N LYS A 74 -6.04 31.73 -3.42
CA LYS A 74 -5.87 32.93 -2.58
C LYS A 74 -5.41 32.67 -1.13
N TYR A 75 -5.67 31.48 -0.58
CA TYR A 75 -5.47 31.20 0.83
C TYR A 75 -4.35 30.17 1.09
N PRO A 76 -3.50 30.41 2.12
CA PRO A 76 -2.43 29.47 2.51
C PRO A 76 -2.94 28.15 3.11
N SER A 77 -4.21 28.12 3.53
CA SER A 77 -4.88 26.91 4.02
C SER A 77 -4.88 25.79 2.98
N SER A 78 -4.91 26.12 1.69
CA SER A 78 -4.81 25.16 0.58
C SER A 78 -3.46 24.43 0.55
N THR A 79 -2.36 25.16 0.78
CA THR A 79 -1.02 24.58 0.91
C THR A 79 -0.96 23.68 2.14
N ASN A 80 -1.54 24.10 3.26
CA ASN A 80 -1.60 23.28 4.47
C ASN A 80 -2.41 21.98 4.27
N ASN A 81 -3.58 22.07 3.64
CA ASN A 81 -4.41 20.90 3.32
C ASN A 81 -3.66 19.92 2.41
N THR A 82 -2.93 20.44 1.43
CA THR A 82 -2.06 19.64 0.56
C THR A 82 -1.02 18.86 1.37
N ILE A 83 -0.33 19.52 2.29
CA ILE A 83 0.69 18.91 3.16
C ILE A 83 0.03 17.81 4.02
N LYS A 84 -1.10 18.11 4.67
CA LYS A 84 -1.86 17.14 5.49
C LYS A 84 -2.30 15.91 4.67
N SER A 85 -2.84 16.13 3.47
CA SER A 85 -3.23 15.05 2.57
C SER A 85 -2.02 14.21 2.17
N ARG A 86 -0.86 14.81 1.93
CA ARG A 86 0.37 14.08 1.63
C ARG A 86 0.87 13.27 2.81
N ILE A 87 0.90 13.83 4.02
CA ILE A 87 1.27 13.10 5.25
C ILE A 87 0.36 11.88 5.46
N LYS A 88 -0.95 12.03 5.28
CA LYS A 88 -1.89 10.91 5.38
C LYS A 88 -1.57 9.82 4.35
N LYS A 89 -1.22 10.20 3.11
CA LYS A 89 -0.79 9.27 2.06
C LYS A 89 0.48 8.52 2.43
N GLU A 90 1.53 9.24 2.84
CA GLU A 90 2.80 8.63 3.26
C GLU A 90 2.59 7.69 4.45
N LYS A 91 1.71 8.03 5.40
CA LYS A 91 1.37 7.14 6.51
C LYS A 91 0.72 5.84 6.04
N VAL A 92 -0.15 5.87 5.04
CA VAL A 92 -0.81 4.67 4.50
C VAL A 92 0.17 3.84 3.68
N LEU A 93 0.95 4.47 2.80
CA LEU A 93 1.88 3.81 1.88
C LEU A 93 3.11 3.20 2.59
N ASN A 94 3.50 3.74 3.74
CA ASN A 94 4.61 3.22 4.53
C ASN A 94 4.14 2.35 5.70
N GLN A 95 2.89 1.86 5.68
CA GLN A 95 2.43 0.88 6.68
C GLN A 95 3.14 -0.45 6.46
N PRO A 96 3.64 -1.10 7.52
CA PRO A 96 4.21 -2.44 7.40
C PRO A 96 3.13 -3.40 6.89
N VAL A 97 3.46 -4.21 5.89
CA VAL A 97 2.58 -5.29 5.42
C VAL A 97 2.54 -6.35 6.53
N LYS A 98 1.34 -6.62 7.05
CA LYS A 98 1.12 -7.67 8.02
C LYS A 98 0.52 -8.88 7.31
N VAL A 99 1.24 -9.99 7.32
CA VAL A 99 0.64 -11.29 7.02
C VAL A 99 0.00 -11.74 8.33
N ASP A 100 -1.32 -11.59 8.44
CA ASP A 100 -2.07 -11.73 9.70
C ASP A 100 -2.30 -13.21 10.09
N THR A 101 -1.28 -14.03 9.86
CA THR A 101 -1.14 -15.44 10.31
C THR A 101 -1.82 -16.49 9.42
N PHE A 102 -1.19 -17.66 9.38
CA PHE A 102 -1.77 -18.93 8.92
C PHE A 102 -3.09 -19.17 9.67
N VAL A 103 -4.19 -19.31 8.94
CA VAL A 103 -5.52 -19.45 9.57
C VAL A 103 -5.81 -20.90 9.90
N ASP A 104 -5.69 -21.78 8.90
CA ASP A 104 -5.89 -23.23 9.06
C ASP A 104 -5.42 -23.98 7.80
N PHE A 105 -5.22 -25.30 7.92
CA PHE A 105 -5.02 -26.22 6.80
C PHE A 105 -5.98 -27.40 6.85
N GLY A 106 -6.52 -27.74 5.70
CA GLY A 106 -7.41 -28.88 5.50
C GLY A 106 -6.77 -29.96 4.64
N LEU A 107 -7.22 -31.19 4.85
CA LEU A 107 -6.98 -32.31 3.94
C LEU A 107 -8.31 -32.68 3.29
N GLU A 108 -8.42 -32.42 1.99
CA GLU A 108 -9.61 -32.72 1.22
C GLU A 108 -9.38 -33.92 0.32
N MET A 109 -10.37 -34.80 0.22
CA MET A 109 -10.32 -35.99 -0.64
C MET A 109 -11.29 -35.79 -1.80
N ILE A 110 -10.78 -35.81 -3.04
CA ILE A 110 -11.63 -35.75 -4.24
C ILE A 110 -11.63 -37.13 -4.91
N HIS A 111 -12.82 -37.64 -5.20
CA HIS A 111 -13.02 -38.83 -6.02
C HIS A 111 -12.94 -38.45 -7.50
N ILE A 112 -12.14 -39.18 -8.27
CA ILE A 112 -12.01 -39.02 -9.72
C ILE A 112 -12.86 -40.05 -10.44
#